data_AF-A0A565CKV4-F1
#
_entry.id   AF-A0A565CKV4-F1
#
_cell.length_a   1.000
_cell.length_b   1.000
_cell.length_c   1.000
_cell.angle_alpha   90.00
_cell.angle_beta   90.00
_cell.angle_gamma   90.00
#
_symmetry.space_group_name_H-M   'P 1'
#
loop_
_entity.id
_entity.type
_entity.pdbx_description
1 polymer ?
#
loop_
_entity_poly.entity_id
_entity_poly.type
_entity_poly.pdbx_seq_one_letter_code
_entity_poly.pdbx_strand_id
1 'polypeptide(L)'
;MAATRVRCHSNAPFTRLPHTHQRNSPTLPISPNRVDFSALKGPTRKFLLPPIGDGSSVTRRVLSTGCGKTVRAVLEEKKTDAIRETTTEVEEKKRFTCVMKFGGSSVASAERMREVADLILTFPEESPVIVLSAMGKTTNNLLLAGEKAVSCGVSNASEIKELSIIKELHLRTVKELDIDLSVVSSFLEELEQLLKGIAMMKELTLRTRDYLVSFGECLSTRIFAAYLNKIGVKACQYDAFDIGFITTDDFTNGDILEATYPAVAKRLYDDWVHDPAVPIVTGFLGKGWKTGAVTTLGRGGSDLTATTIGKALGLKEIQVWKDVDGVLTCDPTIYKRATPVPFLTFDEAAELAYFGAQVLHPQSMRPAREGGIPVRVKNSYNPKAPGTIITKTRDMTKSILTSIVLKRNVTMLDIASTRMLGQVGFLAKVFSIFEELEISVDVVATSEVSISLTLDPSKLWSRELIQQELDHVVEELEKIAVVNLAKGRAIISLIGNVQHSSLILERAFHVLWTKGINVQMISQGASKVNISLIVNDAEAEGCVEALHKSFFESGDLSELLIQPRFGNGSPVRTMQVEN
;
A
#
# COMPACT_ATOMS: atom_id res chain seq x y z
N MET A 1 51.70 19.59 64.87
CA MET A 1 50.40 20.08 65.35
C MET A 1 49.44 18.89 65.28
N ALA A 2 49.30 18.03 66.30
CA ALA A 2 48.47 18.21 67.51
C ALA A 2 47.08 18.78 67.14
N ALA A 3 45.94 18.11 67.33
CA ALA A 3 45.47 17.35 68.50
C ALA A 3 44.32 16.38 68.08
N THR A 4 44.22 15.11 68.53
CA THR A 4 43.66 14.62 69.84
C THR A 4 42.11 14.69 69.84
N ARG A 5 41.23 13.71 70.14
CA ARG A 5 41.17 12.48 70.99
C ARG A 5 39.83 11.74 70.63
N VAL A 6 39.73 10.38 70.54
CA VAL A 6 39.37 9.38 71.61
C VAL A 6 37.87 9.42 72.02
N ARG A 7 37.08 8.34 72.20
CA ARG A 7 37.24 6.87 72.32
C ARG A 7 35.84 6.18 72.36
N CYS A 8 35.82 4.88 72.03
CA CYS A 8 35.16 3.70 72.68
C CYS A 8 33.68 3.76 73.15
N HIS A 9 32.89 2.69 73.28
CA HIS A 9 32.97 1.24 73.02
C HIS A 9 31.55 0.66 73.18
N SER A 10 31.26 -0.42 72.45
CA SER A 10 30.45 -1.62 72.78
C SER A 10 29.27 -1.54 73.78
N ASN A 11 28.08 -2.01 73.34
CA ASN A 11 27.45 -3.26 73.82
C ASN A 11 26.02 -3.43 73.27
N ALA A 12 25.74 -4.60 72.68
CA ALA A 12 24.38 -5.16 72.48
C ALA A 12 23.94 -5.90 73.77
N PRO A 13 22.82 -6.68 73.88
CA PRO A 13 21.61 -6.87 73.04
C PRO A 13 20.28 -6.90 73.88
N PHE A 14 19.18 -7.41 73.28
CA PHE A 14 17.97 -8.04 73.87
C PHE A 14 16.58 -7.32 73.86
N THR A 15 15.75 -7.74 72.88
CA THR A 15 14.37 -8.32 72.98
C THR A 15 13.08 -7.54 73.31
N ARG A 16 12.08 -7.83 72.46
CA ARG A 16 10.63 -8.17 72.64
C ARG A 16 9.71 -7.24 71.83
N LEU A 17 9.15 -7.66 70.69
CA LEU A 17 8.01 -8.59 70.41
C LEU A 17 6.63 -7.88 70.36
N PRO A 18 5.63 -8.42 69.62
CA PRO A 18 4.80 -7.71 68.64
C PRO A 18 3.29 -7.77 68.97
N HIS A 19 2.42 -7.24 68.09
CA HIS A 19 0.98 -7.53 67.84
C HIS A 19 0.39 -6.32 67.09
N THR A 20 -0.54 -6.35 66.11
CA THR A 20 -1.65 -7.26 65.77
C THR A 20 -2.25 -6.87 64.40
N HIS A 21 -2.70 -7.88 63.61
CA HIS A 21 -3.95 -8.03 62.81
C HIS A 21 -4.63 -6.80 62.12
N GLN A 22 -5.26 -6.86 60.93
CA GLN A 22 -5.97 -7.93 60.20
C GLN A 22 -6.40 -7.50 58.77
N ARG A 23 -6.28 -8.43 57.79
CA ARG A 23 -7.26 -8.92 56.76
C ARG A 23 -7.91 -8.06 55.65
N ASN A 24 -7.76 -8.59 54.41
CA ASN A 24 -8.74 -8.92 53.31
C ASN A 24 -8.32 -8.28 51.97
N SER A 25 -8.36 -8.87 50.76
CA SER A 25 -8.81 -10.16 50.17
C SER A 25 -8.29 -10.22 48.68
N PRO A 26 -8.71 -11.12 47.75
CA PRO A 26 -8.00 -12.33 47.36
C PRO A 26 -7.51 -12.40 45.88
N THR A 27 -6.60 -13.34 45.64
CA THR A 27 -6.11 -13.82 44.34
C THR A 27 -7.02 -14.91 43.75
N LEU A 28 -7.18 -14.94 42.41
CA LEU A 28 -7.80 -16.03 41.65
C LEU A 28 -6.85 -16.51 40.53
N PRO A 29 -6.66 -17.82 40.33
CA PRO A 29 -6.03 -18.40 39.15
C PRO A 29 -7.09 -18.86 38.13
N ILE A 30 -6.77 -18.79 36.83
CA ILE A 30 -7.60 -19.32 35.74
C ILE A 30 -6.87 -20.49 35.09
N SER A 31 -7.54 -21.63 35.01
CA SER A 31 -7.30 -22.69 34.03
C SER A 31 -8.65 -23.16 33.45
N PRO A 32 -8.67 -23.83 32.28
CA PRO A 32 -9.80 -23.80 31.35
C PRO A 32 -10.72 -25.02 31.50
N ASN A 33 -12.00 -24.86 31.17
CA ASN A 33 -12.84 -25.99 30.78
C ASN A 33 -13.94 -25.59 29.79
N ARG A 34 -14.05 -26.44 28.74
CA ARG A 34 -15.20 -26.64 27.85
C ARG A 34 -16.50 -26.79 28.65
N VAL A 35 -17.65 -26.42 28.07
CA VAL A 35 -18.85 -27.29 27.86
C VAL A 35 -19.87 -26.58 26.94
N ASP A 36 -20.54 -27.44 26.16
CA ASP A 36 -21.63 -27.32 25.21
C ASP A 36 -22.80 -26.35 25.49
N PHE A 37 -23.45 -25.91 24.41
CA PHE A 37 -24.79 -25.30 24.42
C PHE A 37 -25.82 -26.23 23.75
N SER A 38 -26.77 -26.71 24.54
CA SER A 38 -28.05 -27.25 24.11
C SER A 38 -29.20 -26.38 24.63
N ALA A 39 -30.07 -25.96 23.70
CA ALA A 39 -31.49 -25.63 23.80
C ALA A 39 -32.12 -25.14 25.13
N LEU A 40 -32.91 -24.04 25.06
CA LEU A 40 -34.27 -23.97 25.63
C LEU A 40 -35.05 -22.71 25.19
N LYS A 41 -36.38 -22.86 25.14
CA LYS A 41 -37.42 -22.02 24.54
C LYS A 41 -37.98 -20.93 25.47
N GLY A 42 -38.27 -19.73 24.91
CA GLY A 42 -39.39 -18.80 25.20
C GLY A 42 -39.43 -18.07 26.56
N PRO A 43 -40.34 -17.06 26.80
CA PRO A 43 -41.43 -16.55 25.94
C PRO A 43 -41.47 -15.02 25.70
N THR A 44 -42.42 -14.62 24.85
CA THR A 44 -42.82 -13.30 24.31
C THR A 44 -43.28 -12.23 25.32
N ARG A 45 -43.04 -10.93 25.00
CA ARG A 45 -43.96 -9.79 25.27
C ARG A 45 -43.89 -8.71 24.19
N LYS A 46 -45.08 -8.25 23.77
CA LYS A 46 -45.39 -7.15 22.83
C LYS A 46 -45.39 -5.79 23.54
N PHE A 47 -45.08 -4.71 22.83
CA PHE A 47 -45.71 -3.39 23.03
C PHE A 47 -45.86 -2.62 21.71
N LEU A 48 -46.96 -1.86 21.65
CA LEU A 48 -47.60 -1.21 20.51
C LEU A 48 -46.95 0.12 20.07
N LEU A 49 -47.16 0.52 18.80
CA LEU A 49 -47.16 1.91 18.32
C LEU A 49 -48.48 2.20 17.55
N PRO A 50 -49.05 3.42 17.63
CA PRO A 50 -50.30 3.81 16.97
C PRO A 50 -50.10 4.43 15.55
N PRO A 51 -51.18 4.71 14.77
CA PRO A 51 -51.17 4.45 13.34
C PRO A 51 -51.49 5.64 12.37
N ILE A 52 -51.18 5.36 11.09
CA ILE A 52 -51.84 5.70 9.80
C ILE A 52 -51.81 7.13 9.22
N GLY A 53 -51.38 7.13 7.94
CA GLY A 53 -51.87 7.96 6.83
C GLY A 53 -50.93 7.82 5.63
N ASP A 54 -51.25 7.48 4.38
CA ASP A 54 -52.27 6.67 3.69
C ASP A 54 -51.74 6.59 2.23
N GLY A 55 -52.02 5.52 1.45
CA GLY A 55 -51.55 5.43 0.06
C GLY A 55 -51.30 4.02 -0.51
N SER A 56 -52.39 3.26 -0.65
CA SER A 56 -52.66 2.05 -1.47
C SER A 56 -51.59 1.57 -2.48
N SER A 57 -51.33 0.27 -2.67
CA SER A 57 -52.34 -0.75 -3.02
C SER A 57 -51.83 -2.19 -2.78
N VAL A 58 -52.71 -3.04 -2.24
CA VAL A 58 -52.46 -4.45 -1.91
C VAL A 58 -53.25 -5.34 -2.87
N THR A 59 -52.60 -6.34 -3.48
CA THR A 59 -53.27 -7.51 -4.06
C THR A 59 -53.06 -8.72 -3.16
N ARG A 60 -54.16 -9.25 -2.57
CA ARG A 60 -54.19 -10.50 -1.81
C ARG A 60 -54.05 -11.70 -2.76
N ARG A 61 -53.15 -12.63 -2.45
CA ARG A 61 -53.19 -14.00 -2.99
C ARG A 61 -53.99 -14.89 -2.05
N VAL A 62 -55.05 -15.50 -2.59
CA VAL A 62 -55.76 -16.64 -1.98
C VAL A 62 -55.13 -17.91 -2.56
N LEU A 63 -54.68 -18.82 -1.70
CA LEU A 63 -54.30 -20.18 -2.09
C LEU A 63 -55.54 -21.09 -1.97
N SER A 64 -55.88 -21.77 -3.07
CA SER A 64 -56.75 -22.94 -3.05
C SER A 64 -56.10 -24.04 -3.89
N THR A 65 -56.08 -25.26 -3.37
CA THR A 65 -55.53 -26.46 -4.00
C THR A 65 -56.64 -27.20 -4.75
N GLY A 66 -56.35 -27.66 -5.96
CA GLY A 66 -57.27 -28.48 -6.76
C GLY A 66 -56.58 -29.11 -7.98
N CYS A 67 -56.69 -30.42 -8.09
CA CYS A 67 -56.07 -31.28 -9.10
C CYS A 67 -56.86 -31.27 -10.44
N GLY A 68 -56.14 -31.31 -11.58
CA GLY A 68 -56.63 -31.99 -12.77
C GLY A 68 -56.78 -31.17 -14.07
N LYS A 69 -56.03 -31.64 -15.08
CA LYS A 69 -56.27 -31.60 -16.54
C LYS A 69 -55.84 -30.36 -17.34
N THR A 70 -55.15 -30.72 -18.42
CA THR A 70 -54.52 -29.99 -19.51
C THR A 70 -55.52 -29.19 -20.35
N VAL A 71 -55.20 -27.92 -20.65
CA VAL A 71 -55.61 -27.24 -21.90
C VAL A 71 -54.48 -26.32 -22.36
N ARG A 72 -54.10 -26.49 -23.63
CA ARG A 72 -53.09 -25.74 -24.37
C ARG A 72 -53.73 -24.42 -24.84
N ALA A 73 -53.14 -23.28 -24.51
CA ALA A 73 -53.51 -21.99 -25.10
C ALA A 73 -52.27 -21.32 -25.69
N VAL A 74 -52.30 -21.14 -27.00
CA VAL A 74 -51.36 -20.37 -27.80
C VAL A 74 -51.62 -18.89 -27.51
N LEU A 75 -50.59 -18.14 -27.11
CA LEU A 75 -50.61 -16.68 -27.07
C LEU A 75 -49.36 -16.16 -27.76
N GLU A 76 -49.60 -15.29 -28.73
CA GLU A 76 -48.65 -14.68 -29.64
C GLU A 76 -47.57 -13.86 -28.90
N GLU A 77 -46.32 -14.26 -29.07
CA GLU A 77 -45.18 -13.37 -28.89
C GLU A 77 -45.10 -12.43 -30.10
N LYS A 78 -45.40 -11.14 -29.91
CA LYS A 78 -44.83 -10.05 -30.72
C LYS A 78 -45.14 -8.69 -30.11
N LYS A 79 -44.06 -7.93 -29.87
CA LYS A 79 -43.94 -6.54 -29.35
C LYS A 79 -43.59 -6.41 -27.86
N THR A 80 -42.40 -6.89 -27.48
CA THR A 80 -41.73 -6.38 -26.27
C THR A 80 -40.20 -6.24 -26.40
N ASP A 81 -39.60 -6.64 -27.52
CA ASP A 81 -38.12 -6.65 -27.63
C ASP A 81 -37.52 -5.31 -28.04
N ALA A 82 -38.24 -4.50 -28.85
CA ALA A 82 -37.70 -3.22 -29.34
C ALA A 82 -37.59 -2.11 -28.27
N ILE A 83 -38.32 -2.20 -27.16
CA ILE A 83 -38.29 -1.21 -26.05
C ILE A 83 -37.23 -1.61 -25.00
N ARG A 84 -36.91 -2.91 -24.89
CA ARG A 84 -35.88 -3.40 -23.97
C ARG A 84 -34.48 -3.11 -24.47
N GLU A 85 -34.21 -3.22 -25.77
CA GLU A 85 -32.90 -2.94 -26.35
C GLU A 85 -32.54 -1.44 -26.31
N THR A 86 -33.51 -0.54 -26.53
CA THR A 86 -33.28 0.92 -26.47
C THR A 86 -33.14 1.47 -25.04
N THR A 87 -33.70 0.81 -24.03
CA THR A 87 -33.53 1.22 -22.63
C THR A 87 -32.19 0.77 -22.05
N THR A 88 -31.67 -0.39 -22.45
CA THR A 88 -30.34 -0.86 -22.05
C THR A 88 -29.20 -0.04 -22.67
N GLU A 89 -29.29 0.38 -23.92
CA GLU A 89 -28.23 1.18 -24.56
C GLU A 89 -28.11 2.61 -23.99
N VAL A 90 -29.22 3.19 -23.53
CA VAL A 90 -29.25 4.51 -22.89
C VAL A 90 -28.84 4.45 -21.42
N GLU A 91 -29.07 3.33 -20.73
CA GLU A 91 -28.57 3.08 -19.38
C GLU A 91 -27.07 2.72 -19.35
N GLU A 92 -26.57 1.99 -20.35
CA GLU A 92 -25.15 1.65 -20.47
C GLU A 92 -24.27 2.88 -20.76
N LYS A 93 -24.77 3.84 -21.56
CA LYS A 93 -24.08 5.12 -21.82
C LYS A 93 -24.01 6.07 -20.61
N LYS A 94 -24.62 5.71 -19.47
CA LYS A 94 -24.73 6.57 -18.28
C LYS A 94 -23.94 6.04 -17.08
N ARG A 95 -23.05 5.07 -17.23
CA ARG A 95 -22.30 4.51 -16.10
C ARG A 95 -20.81 4.80 -16.22
N PHE A 96 -20.19 5.08 -15.07
CA PHE A 96 -18.75 5.09 -14.95
C PHE A 96 -18.17 3.77 -15.46
N THR A 97 -17.08 3.84 -16.23
CA THR A 97 -16.51 2.66 -16.90
C THR A 97 -15.25 2.17 -16.18
N CYS A 98 -14.41 3.10 -15.74
CA CYS A 98 -13.15 2.83 -15.07
C CYS A 98 -12.75 3.95 -14.09
N VAL A 99 -11.73 3.68 -13.27
CA VAL A 99 -11.01 4.72 -12.52
C VAL A 99 -9.64 4.91 -13.14
N MET A 100 -9.21 6.15 -13.37
CA MET A 100 -7.88 6.49 -13.84
C MET A 100 -7.12 7.24 -12.75
N LYS A 101 -6.05 6.63 -12.23
CA LYS A 101 -5.19 7.25 -11.24
C LYS A 101 -3.91 7.77 -11.88
N PHE A 102 -3.56 9.02 -11.59
CA PHE A 102 -2.32 9.65 -12.01
C PHE A 102 -1.44 10.01 -10.81
N GLY A 103 -0.16 9.65 -10.89
CA GLY A 103 0.82 9.96 -9.84
C GLY A 103 1.32 11.40 -9.89
N GLY A 104 2.08 11.82 -8.88
CA GLY A 104 2.56 13.20 -8.80
C GLY A 104 3.48 13.61 -9.95
N SER A 105 4.26 12.69 -10.53
CA SER A 105 5.07 12.97 -11.74
C SER A 105 4.20 13.25 -12.97
N SER A 106 3.06 12.56 -13.08
CA SER A 106 2.09 12.73 -14.18
C SER A 106 1.37 14.07 -14.14
N VAL A 107 1.36 14.77 -13.01
CA VAL A 107 0.74 16.10 -12.85
C VAL A 107 1.72 17.11 -12.27
N ALA A 108 3.02 16.96 -12.55
CA ALA A 108 4.07 17.78 -11.95
C ALA A 108 4.13 19.22 -12.48
N SER A 109 3.53 19.49 -13.64
CA SER A 109 3.54 20.79 -14.32
C SER A 109 2.26 20.98 -15.14
N ALA A 110 2.03 22.20 -15.63
CA ALA A 110 0.95 22.49 -16.57
C ALA A 110 1.03 21.60 -17.82
N GLU A 111 2.21 21.47 -18.42
CA GLU A 111 2.46 20.61 -19.59
C GLU A 111 2.03 19.17 -19.32
N ARG A 112 2.47 18.58 -18.20
CA ARG A 112 2.07 17.22 -17.82
C ARG A 112 0.56 17.09 -17.60
N MET A 113 -0.07 18.11 -17.01
CA MET A 113 -1.54 18.16 -16.90
C MET A 113 -2.23 18.23 -18.27
N ARG A 114 -1.67 18.93 -19.27
CA ARG A 114 -2.23 18.91 -20.63
C ARG A 114 -2.18 17.50 -21.22
N GLU A 115 -1.06 16.79 -21.06
CA GLU A 115 -0.94 15.40 -21.50
C GLU A 115 -1.98 14.49 -20.83
N VAL A 116 -2.24 14.66 -19.52
CA VAL A 116 -3.29 13.91 -18.81
C VAL A 116 -4.68 14.24 -19.35
N ALA A 117 -4.97 15.50 -19.67
CA ALA A 117 -6.24 15.86 -20.30
C ALA A 117 -6.39 15.24 -21.69
N ASP A 118 -5.33 15.25 -22.50
CA ASP A 118 -5.31 14.62 -23.82
C ASP A 118 -5.53 13.10 -23.72
N LEU A 119 -4.97 12.46 -22.69
CA LEU A 119 -5.20 11.04 -22.40
C LEU A 119 -6.67 10.73 -22.11
N ILE A 120 -7.33 11.56 -21.29
CA ILE A 120 -8.76 11.41 -21.00
C ILE A 120 -9.57 11.56 -22.30
N LEU A 121 -9.22 12.55 -23.14
CA LEU A 121 -9.88 12.81 -24.41
C LEU A 121 -9.60 11.75 -25.49
N THR A 122 -8.54 10.96 -25.35
CA THR A 122 -8.17 9.89 -26.30
C THR A 122 -9.17 8.72 -26.26
N PHE A 123 -9.89 8.55 -25.15
CA PHE A 123 -10.87 7.47 -24.94
C PHE A 123 -12.27 8.06 -24.68
N PRO A 124 -12.91 8.72 -25.66
CA PRO A 124 -14.21 9.37 -25.47
C PRO A 124 -15.36 8.40 -25.18
N GLU A 125 -15.18 7.11 -25.47
CA GLU A 125 -16.10 6.03 -25.10
C GLU A 125 -16.06 5.66 -23.63
N GLU A 126 -15.00 6.05 -22.91
CA GLU A 126 -14.83 5.83 -21.49
C GLU A 126 -15.44 7.00 -20.69
N SER A 127 -16.09 6.69 -19.57
CA SER A 127 -16.56 7.67 -18.59
C SER A 127 -15.80 7.47 -17.28
N PRO A 128 -14.57 8.02 -17.17
CA PRO A 128 -13.69 7.71 -16.06
C PRO A 128 -13.98 8.55 -14.81
N VAL A 129 -13.68 7.97 -13.64
CA VAL A 129 -13.40 8.73 -12.41
C VAL A 129 -11.90 8.96 -12.34
N ILE A 130 -11.46 10.21 -12.17
CA ILE A 130 -10.04 10.56 -12.12
C ILE A 130 -9.60 10.71 -10.66
N VAL A 131 -8.48 10.09 -10.30
CA VAL A 131 -7.84 10.24 -8.98
C VAL A 131 -6.46 10.84 -9.17
N LEU A 132 -6.19 11.98 -8.53
CA LEU A 132 -4.91 12.67 -8.66
C LEU A 132 -4.14 12.70 -7.33
N SER A 133 -2.84 12.43 -7.43
CA SER A 133 -1.87 12.79 -6.39
C SER A 133 -1.48 14.27 -6.47
N ALA A 134 -0.84 14.78 -5.41
CA ALA A 134 -0.29 16.13 -5.39
C ALA A 134 0.75 16.35 -6.50
N MET A 135 0.91 17.59 -6.94
CA MET A 135 1.85 17.94 -8.02
C MET A 135 3.30 17.64 -7.64
N GLY A 136 3.97 16.76 -8.39
CA GLY A 136 5.40 16.48 -8.24
C GLY A 136 5.81 16.12 -6.81
N LYS A 137 6.71 16.92 -6.22
CA LYS A 137 7.25 16.73 -4.85
C LYS A 137 6.50 17.54 -3.78
N THR A 138 5.31 18.06 -4.07
CA THR A 138 4.57 18.97 -3.18
C THR A 138 4.30 18.36 -1.81
N THR A 139 3.88 17.09 -1.71
CA THR A 139 3.65 16.42 -0.41
C THR A 139 4.91 16.40 0.46
N ASN A 140 6.09 16.13 -0.14
CA ASN A 140 7.35 16.14 0.59
C ASN A 140 7.73 17.56 1.02
N ASN A 141 7.52 18.56 0.16
CA ASN A 141 7.76 19.96 0.50
C ASN A 141 6.83 20.43 1.63
N LEU A 142 5.57 19.97 1.65
CA LEU A 142 4.62 20.25 2.72
C LEU A 142 5.13 19.69 4.06
N LEU A 143 5.51 18.41 4.09
CA LEU A 143 6.08 17.79 5.29
C LEU A 143 7.31 18.55 5.82
N LEU A 144 8.25 18.86 4.93
CA LEU A 144 9.45 19.63 5.26
C LEU A 144 9.12 21.05 5.74
N ALA A 145 8.12 21.70 5.15
CA ALA A 145 7.65 23.01 5.59
C ALA A 145 7.09 22.96 7.01
N GLY A 146 6.30 21.92 7.33
CA GLY A 146 5.77 21.69 8.68
C GLY A 146 6.88 21.50 9.71
N GLU A 147 7.86 20.63 9.41
CA GLU A 147 9.01 20.39 10.29
C GLU A 147 9.84 21.65 10.54
N LYS A 148 10.08 22.46 9.50
CA LYS A 148 10.79 23.74 9.64
C LYS A 148 9.97 24.78 10.40
N ALA A 149 8.65 24.83 10.18
CA ALA A 149 7.77 25.77 10.86
C ALA A 149 7.87 25.64 12.38
N VAL A 150 7.96 24.40 12.90
CA VAL A 150 8.13 24.13 14.34
C VAL A 150 9.30 24.92 14.94
N SER A 151 10.42 25.09 14.24
CA SER A 151 11.63 25.71 14.79
C SER A 151 11.95 27.12 14.26
N CYS A 152 11.38 27.58 13.14
CA CYS A 152 11.82 28.82 12.47
C CYS A 152 11.44 30.14 13.16
N GLY A 153 10.42 30.13 14.02
CA GLY A 153 9.87 31.35 14.64
C GLY A 153 8.77 32.01 13.80
N VAL A 154 7.85 32.73 14.46
CA VAL A 154 6.61 33.25 13.85
C VAL A 154 6.89 34.24 12.72
N SER A 155 7.83 35.17 12.91
CA SER A 155 8.18 36.20 11.91
C SER A 155 8.69 35.60 10.60
N ASN A 156 9.29 34.41 10.66
CA ASN A 156 9.99 33.80 9.54
C ASN A 156 9.16 32.68 8.88
N ALA A 157 7.95 32.40 9.36
CA ALA A 157 7.11 31.30 8.84
C ALA A 157 6.72 31.53 7.37
N SER A 158 6.51 32.79 6.96
CA SER A 158 6.25 33.16 5.56
C SER A 158 7.48 33.01 4.66
N GLU A 159 8.69 32.96 5.23
CA GLU A 159 9.96 32.86 4.52
C GLU A 159 10.44 31.42 4.34
N ILE A 160 9.64 30.43 4.77
CA ILE A 160 9.97 29.02 4.59
C ILE A 160 10.13 28.73 3.09
N LYS A 161 11.32 28.26 2.71
CA LYS A 161 11.69 27.99 1.31
C LYS A 161 10.68 27.07 0.62
N GLU A 162 10.27 26.01 1.30
CA GLU A 162 9.32 25.03 0.79
C GLU A 162 7.93 25.65 0.51
N LEU A 163 7.45 26.58 1.35
CA LEU A 163 6.21 27.31 1.09
C LEU A 163 6.31 28.13 -0.20
N SER A 164 7.44 28.81 -0.40
CA SER A 164 7.70 29.59 -1.62
C SER A 164 7.73 28.69 -2.87
N ILE A 165 8.38 27.52 -2.79
CA ILE A 165 8.40 26.53 -3.88
C ILE A 165 6.98 26.06 -4.22
N ILE A 166 6.15 25.78 -3.21
CA ILE A 166 4.77 25.34 -3.40
C ILE A 166 3.95 26.46 -4.06
N LYS A 167 4.01 27.69 -3.55
CA LYS A 167 3.28 28.83 -4.13
C LYS A 167 3.66 29.08 -5.57
N GLU A 168 4.95 29.17 -5.87
CA GLU A 168 5.45 29.41 -7.23
C GLU A 168 4.98 28.32 -8.20
N LEU A 169 5.09 27.05 -7.80
CA LEU A 169 4.66 25.92 -8.63
C LEU A 169 3.18 26.04 -9.04
N HIS A 170 2.29 26.30 -8.09
CA HIS A 170 0.84 26.33 -8.34
C HIS A 170 0.43 27.61 -9.08
N LEU A 171 0.97 28.77 -8.69
CA LEU A 171 0.69 30.04 -9.38
C LEU A 171 1.18 30.03 -10.83
N ARG A 172 2.38 29.51 -11.08
CA ARG A 172 2.90 29.32 -12.43
C ARG A 172 2.02 28.37 -13.24
N THR A 173 1.62 27.25 -12.66
CA THR A 173 0.75 26.26 -13.33
C THR A 173 -0.59 26.86 -13.71
N VAL A 174 -1.22 27.60 -12.80
CA VAL A 174 -2.47 28.32 -13.06
C VAL A 174 -2.32 29.29 -14.23
N LYS A 175 -1.23 30.07 -14.23
CA LYS A 175 -0.92 31.01 -15.32
C LYS A 175 -0.69 30.32 -16.66
N GLU A 176 0.06 29.22 -16.67
CA GLU A 176 0.35 28.45 -17.89
C GLU A 176 -0.89 27.72 -18.45
N LEU A 177 -1.84 27.34 -17.60
CA LEU A 177 -3.12 26.72 -18.00
C LEU A 177 -4.23 27.74 -18.29
N ASP A 178 -3.98 29.04 -18.09
CA ASP A 178 -4.94 30.13 -18.29
C ASP A 178 -6.27 29.93 -17.53
N ILE A 179 -6.15 29.52 -16.26
CA ILE A 179 -7.28 29.38 -15.33
C ILE A 179 -7.28 30.52 -14.29
N ASP A 180 -8.41 30.71 -13.60
CA ASP A 180 -8.53 31.77 -12.60
C ASP A 180 -7.64 31.48 -11.37
N LEU A 181 -6.88 32.48 -10.95
CA LEU A 181 -6.05 32.44 -9.74
C LEU A 181 -6.88 32.20 -8.47
N SER A 182 -8.15 32.63 -8.46
CA SER A 182 -9.07 32.44 -7.33
C SER A 182 -9.23 30.97 -6.92
N VAL A 183 -8.99 30.02 -7.84
CA VAL A 183 -9.04 28.57 -7.61
C VAL A 183 -8.02 28.11 -6.55
N VAL A 184 -6.87 28.78 -6.44
CA VAL A 184 -5.77 28.37 -5.55
C VAL A 184 -5.44 29.40 -4.47
N SER A 185 -5.76 30.68 -4.68
CA SER A 185 -5.32 31.76 -3.77
C SER A 185 -5.74 31.53 -2.32
N SER A 186 -7.01 31.19 -2.07
CA SER A 186 -7.52 30.95 -0.71
C SER A 186 -6.81 29.78 -0.02
N PHE A 187 -6.54 28.69 -0.73
CA PHE A 187 -5.82 27.53 -0.21
C PHE A 187 -4.35 27.83 0.09
N LEU A 188 -3.69 28.64 -0.74
CA LEU A 188 -2.30 29.05 -0.51
C LEU A 188 -2.17 30.02 0.67
N GLU A 189 -3.15 30.90 0.86
CA GLU A 189 -3.25 31.77 2.04
C GLU A 189 -3.49 30.94 3.30
N GLU A 190 -4.43 30.00 3.25
CA GLU A 190 -4.73 29.12 4.37
C GLU A 190 -3.54 28.24 4.76
N LEU A 191 -2.82 27.69 3.78
CA LEU A 191 -1.56 26.95 4.01
C LEU A 191 -0.53 27.82 4.76
N GLU A 192 -0.38 29.08 4.36
CA GLU A 192 0.53 30.00 5.05
C GLU A 192 0.07 30.27 6.49
N GLN A 193 -1.24 30.46 6.72
CA GLN A 193 -1.78 30.66 8.06
C GLN A 193 -1.56 29.43 8.94
N LEU A 194 -1.75 28.23 8.39
CA LEU A 194 -1.47 26.97 9.09
C LEU A 194 0.00 26.90 9.54
N LEU A 195 0.93 27.20 8.64
CA LEU A 195 2.37 27.20 8.96
C LEU A 195 2.73 28.27 10.02
N LYS A 196 2.11 29.45 9.98
CA LYS A 196 2.25 30.46 11.04
C LYS A 196 1.75 29.94 12.39
N GLY A 197 0.61 29.25 12.39
CA GLY A 197 0.06 28.59 13.58
C GLY A 197 1.03 27.56 14.18
N ILE A 198 1.58 26.68 13.35
CA ILE A 198 2.60 25.70 13.76
C ILE A 198 3.83 26.40 14.33
N ALA A 199 4.31 27.46 13.67
CA ALA A 199 5.48 28.20 14.11
C ALA A 199 5.29 28.96 15.43
N MET A 200 4.05 29.38 15.72
CA MET A 200 3.66 30.02 16.97
C MET A 200 3.55 29.01 18.11
N MET A 201 2.92 27.87 17.86
CA MET A 201 2.70 26.84 18.87
C MET A 201 3.94 26.00 19.16
N LYS A 202 4.89 25.93 18.22
CA LYS A 202 6.07 25.04 18.31
C LYS A 202 5.69 23.56 18.39
N GLU A 203 4.53 23.21 17.83
CA GLU A 203 3.97 21.86 17.87
C GLU A 203 3.42 21.48 16.51
N LEU A 204 3.70 20.25 16.07
CA LEU A 204 3.14 19.64 14.86
C LEU A 204 2.57 18.27 15.23
N THR A 205 1.28 18.24 15.54
CA THR A 205 0.58 16.97 15.83
C THR A 205 0.37 16.15 14.56
N LEU A 206 0.15 14.83 14.69
CA LEU A 206 -0.18 13.97 13.55
C LEU A 206 -1.46 14.41 12.82
N ARG A 207 -2.45 14.91 13.57
CA ARG A 207 -3.66 15.52 13.00
C ARG A 207 -3.36 16.75 12.15
N THR A 208 -2.54 17.65 12.67
CA THR A 208 -2.11 18.86 11.95
C THR A 208 -1.29 18.48 10.71
N ARG A 209 -0.47 17.45 10.80
CA ARG A 209 0.32 16.91 9.69
C ARG A 209 -0.56 16.40 8.55
N ASP A 210 -1.61 15.62 8.85
CA ASP A 210 -2.56 15.15 7.85
C ASP A 210 -3.30 16.30 7.16
N TYR A 211 -3.74 17.29 7.94
CA TYR A 211 -4.34 18.50 7.39
C TYR A 211 -3.37 19.25 6.47
N LEU A 212 -2.12 19.41 6.91
CA LEU A 212 -1.09 20.12 6.17
C LEU A 212 -0.77 19.46 4.82
N VAL A 213 -0.67 18.13 4.76
CA VAL A 213 -0.38 17.45 3.49
C VAL A 213 -1.58 17.36 2.55
N SER A 214 -2.81 17.49 3.07
CA SER A 214 -4.04 17.47 2.27
C SER A 214 -4.06 18.57 1.20
N PHE A 215 -3.47 19.74 1.49
CA PHE A 215 -3.36 20.87 0.55
C PHE A 215 -2.76 20.47 -0.79
N GLY A 216 -1.83 19.50 -0.82
CA GLY A 216 -1.18 19.08 -2.06
C GLY A 216 -2.17 18.52 -3.08
N GLU A 217 -3.02 17.58 -2.67
CA GLU A 217 -4.01 16.97 -3.56
C GLU A 217 -5.21 17.89 -3.80
N CYS A 218 -5.64 18.63 -2.76
CA CYS A 218 -6.71 19.63 -2.87
C CYS A 218 -6.39 20.69 -3.94
N LEU A 219 -5.16 21.20 -3.99
CA LEU A 219 -4.71 22.15 -5.01
C LEU A 219 -4.65 21.48 -6.40
N SER A 220 -4.05 20.29 -6.50
CA SER A 220 -3.86 19.61 -7.79
C SER A 220 -5.18 19.30 -8.51
N THR A 221 -6.16 18.79 -7.78
CA THR A 221 -7.48 18.40 -8.33
C THR A 221 -8.30 19.61 -8.74
N ARG A 222 -8.23 20.71 -7.99
CA ARG A 222 -8.91 21.97 -8.33
C ARG A 222 -8.33 22.62 -9.58
N ILE A 223 -7.01 22.68 -9.70
CA ILE A 223 -6.33 23.16 -10.92
C ILE A 223 -6.77 22.32 -12.12
N PHE A 224 -6.71 20.99 -11.99
CA PHE A 224 -6.99 20.10 -13.11
C PHE A 224 -8.46 20.14 -13.54
N ALA A 225 -9.41 20.15 -12.60
CA ALA A 225 -10.82 20.28 -12.90
C ALA A 225 -11.15 21.63 -13.56
N ALA A 226 -10.57 22.74 -13.08
CA ALA A 226 -10.74 24.05 -13.70
C ALA A 226 -10.18 24.07 -15.14
N TYR A 227 -9.03 23.45 -15.36
CA TYR A 227 -8.44 23.34 -16.70
C TYR A 227 -9.29 22.49 -17.65
N LEU A 228 -9.82 21.34 -17.22
CA LEU A 228 -10.74 20.55 -18.04
C LEU A 228 -11.96 21.36 -18.47
N ASN A 229 -12.58 22.08 -17.54
CA ASN A 229 -13.72 22.95 -17.86
C ASN A 229 -13.34 24.07 -18.85
N LYS A 230 -12.13 24.65 -18.71
CA LYS A 230 -11.61 25.67 -19.63
C LYS A 230 -11.50 25.17 -21.07
N ILE A 231 -11.10 23.91 -21.27
CA ILE A 231 -11.00 23.28 -22.60
C ILE A 231 -12.31 22.63 -23.08
N GLY A 232 -13.42 22.84 -22.37
CA GLY A 232 -14.75 22.37 -22.75
C GLY A 232 -15.12 20.96 -22.26
N VAL A 233 -14.30 20.33 -21.42
CA VAL A 233 -14.60 19.05 -20.77
C VAL A 233 -15.26 19.33 -19.42
N LYS A 234 -16.54 18.99 -19.31
CA LYS A 234 -17.28 19.18 -18.07
C LYS A 234 -16.71 18.30 -16.96
N ALA A 235 -16.15 18.91 -15.93
CA ALA A 235 -15.49 18.21 -14.83
C ALA A 235 -15.88 18.82 -13.48
N CYS A 236 -15.99 17.97 -12.44
CA CYS A 236 -16.28 18.40 -11.08
C CYS A 236 -15.19 17.91 -10.13
N GLN A 237 -14.69 18.80 -9.28
CA GLN A 237 -13.68 18.44 -8.28
C GLN A 237 -14.35 17.90 -7.01
N TYR A 238 -13.77 16.86 -6.44
CA TYR A 238 -14.23 16.23 -5.21
C TYR A 238 -13.09 16.03 -4.21
N ASP A 239 -13.30 16.50 -2.99
CA ASP A 239 -12.47 16.14 -1.85
C ASP A 239 -12.96 14.79 -1.31
N ALA A 240 -12.07 13.81 -1.23
CA ALA A 240 -12.39 12.45 -0.78
C ALA A 240 -13.08 12.47 0.59
N PHE A 241 -12.59 13.31 1.50
CA PHE A 241 -13.12 13.49 2.85
C PHE A 241 -14.56 14.06 2.89
N ASP A 242 -15.06 14.66 1.81
CA ASP A 242 -16.43 15.18 1.73
C ASP A 242 -17.41 14.27 0.98
N ILE A 243 -16.91 13.31 0.20
CA ILE A 243 -17.75 12.42 -0.63
C ILE A 243 -17.98 11.03 -0.02
N GLY A 244 -17.55 10.81 1.21
CA GLY A 244 -17.79 9.56 1.93
C GLY A 244 -16.59 8.64 2.07
N PHE A 245 -15.36 9.13 1.89
CA PHE A 245 -14.19 8.39 2.40
C PHE A 245 -14.13 8.51 3.93
N ILE A 246 -14.52 7.43 4.60
CA ILE A 246 -14.61 7.36 6.06
C ILE A 246 -13.48 6.47 6.57
N THR A 247 -12.67 7.00 7.49
CA THR A 247 -11.51 6.29 8.05
C THR A 247 -11.58 6.16 9.56
N THR A 248 -10.67 5.36 10.13
CA THR A 248 -10.30 5.51 11.54
C THR A 248 -9.67 6.89 11.80
N ASP A 249 -9.54 7.26 13.07
CA ASP A 249 -8.93 8.53 13.50
C ASP A 249 -7.41 8.39 13.76
N ASP A 250 -6.79 7.30 13.26
CA ASP A 250 -5.35 7.06 13.33
C ASP A 250 -4.64 7.88 12.23
N PHE A 251 -4.37 9.14 12.52
CA PHE A 251 -3.71 10.06 11.58
C PHE A 251 -2.38 9.49 11.05
N THR A 252 -2.00 9.87 9.83
CA THR A 252 -0.88 9.34 9.02
C THR A 252 -1.07 7.92 8.47
N ASN A 253 -2.05 7.16 8.95
CA ASN A 253 -2.33 5.81 8.45
C ASN A 253 -3.79 5.40 8.68
N GLY A 254 -4.72 6.28 8.30
CA GLY A 254 -6.15 6.04 8.51
C GLY A 254 -6.63 4.84 7.70
N ASP A 255 -7.21 3.84 8.37
CA ASP A 255 -7.76 2.68 7.68
C ASP A 255 -9.18 2.97 7.19
N ILE A 256 -9.49 2.53 5.96
CA ILE A 256 -10.79 2.77 5.34
C ILE A 256 -11.84 1.88 6.00
N LEU A 257 -12.91 2.48 6.48
CA LEU A 257 -14.05 1.76 7.06
C LEU A 257 -15.02 1.29 5.97
N GLU A 258 -15.66 0.15 6.18
CA GLU A 258 -16.63 -0.45 5.24
C GLU A 258 -17.79 0.48 4.86
N ALA A 259 -18.15 1.44 5.73
CA ALA A 259 -19.16 2.46 5.43
C ALA A 259 -18.80 3.36 4.24
N THR A 260 -17.51 3.40 3.84
CA THR A 260 -17.01 4.17 2.70
C THR A 260 -17.62 3.73 1.38
N TYR A 261 -17.69 2.42 1.13
CA TYR A 261 -18.13 1.91 -0.18
C TYR A 261 -19.55 2.36 -0.57
N PRO A 262 -20.60 2.18 0.26
CA PRO A 262 -21.93 2.67 -0.08
C PRO A 262 -22.02 4.20 -0.08
N ALA A 263 -21.26 4.91 0.75
CA ALA A 263 -21.29 6.37 0.83
C ALA A 263 -20.72 7.03 -0.44
N VAL A 264 -19.52 6.59 -0.86
CA VAL A 264 -18.87 7.05 -2.09
C VAL A 264 -19.71 6.72 -3.32
N ALA A 265 -20.21 5.47 -3.40
CA ALA A 265 -21.05 5.05 -4.51
C ALA A 265 -22.29 5.92 -4.66
N LYS A 266 -23.00 6.16 -3.55
CA LYS A 266 -24.18 7.02 -3.54
C LYS A 266 -23.85 8.45 -3.98
N ARG A 267 -22.82 9.06 -3.40
CA ARG A 267 -22.49 10.47 -3.68
C ARG A 267 -22.12 10.69 -5.15
N LEU A 268 -21.21 9.87 -5.69
CA LEU A 268 -20.76 10.01 -7.07
C LEU A 268 -21.87 9.66 -8.06
N TYR A 269 -22.72 8.67 -7.76
CA TYR A 269 -23.82 8.28 -8.63
C TYR A 269 -24.93 9.34 -8.67
N ASP A 270 -25.33 9.89 -7.51
CA ASP A 270 -26.38 10.91 -7.41
C ASP A 270 -25.99 12.17 -8.21
N ASP A 271 -24.75 12.64 -8.06
CA ASP A 271 -24.25 13.81 -8.79
C ASP A 271 -24.14 13.53 -10.30
N TRP A 272 -23.67 12.34 -10.69
CA TRP A 272 -23.55 11.95 -12.09
C TRP A 272 -24.91 11.86 -12.80
N VAL A 273 -25.93 11.33 -12.13
CA VAL A 273 -27.29 11.23 -12.69
C VAL A 273 -27.93 12.61 -12.85
N HIS A 274 -27.69 13.53 -11.92
CA HIS A 274 -28.23 14.87 -11.97
C HIS A 274 -27.52 15.74 -13.02
N ASP A 275 -26.19 15.72 -13.03
CA ASP A 275 -25.39 16.53 -13.93
C ASP A 275 -24.06 15.84 -14.30
N PRO A 276 -24.03 15.04 -15.38
CA PRO A 276 -22.85 14.26 -15.78
C PRO A 276 -21.62 15.15 -15.97
N ALA A 277 -20.61 14.92 -15.16
CA ALA A 277 -19.32 15.61 -15.19
C ALA A 277 -18.22 14.64 -14.76
N VAL A 278 -17.05 14.72 -15.40
CA VAL A 278 -15.89 13.89 -15.05
C VAL A 278 -15.47 14.18 -13.60
N PRO A 279 -15.56 13.21 -12.67
CA PRO A 279 -15.19 13.44 -11.27
C PRO A 279 -13.66 13.45 -11.12
N ILE A 280 -13.13 14.53 -10.55
CA ILE A 280 -11.70 14.70 -10.24
C ILE A 280 -11.52 14.63 -8.72
N VAL A 281 -11.17 13.45 -8.23
CA VAL A 281 -11.14 13.13 -6.80
C VAL A 281 -9.71 13.25 -6.25
N THR A 282 -9.57 13.81 -5.05
CA THR A 282 -8.29 13.75 -4.31
C THR A 282 -7.92 12.30 -4.03
N GLY A 283 -6.64 11.96 -4.14
CA GLY A 283 -6.06 10.68 -3.78
C GLY A 283 -6.12 10.34 -2.28
N PHE A 284 -4.97 10.30 -1.61
CA PHE A 284 -4.73 9.66 -0.30
C PHE A 284 -5.43 10.28 0.93
N LEU A 285 -6.60 10.88 0.78
CA LEU A 285 -7.32 11.59 1.85
C LEU A 285 -8.61 10.88 2.26
N GLY A 286 -9.02 11.10 3.50
CA GLY A 286 -10.28 10.63 4.07
C GLY A 286 -10.74 11.47 5.25
N LYS A 287 -11.85 11.06 5.88
CA LYS A 287 -12.45 11.73 7.03
C LYS A 287 -12.55 10.78 8.22
N GLY A 288 -11.94 11.18 9.33
CA GLY A 288 -11.98 10.42 10.58
C GLY A 288 -13.40 10.28 11.12
N TRP A 289 -13.80 9.05 11.43
CA TRP A 289 -15.17 8.72 11.86
C TRP A 289 -15.63 9.49 13.10
N LYS A 290 -14.76 9.67 14.11
CA LYS A 290 -15.13 10.32 15.36
C LYS A 290 -14.84 11.82 15.34
N THR A 291 -13.69 12.20 14.81
CA THR A 291 -13.22 13.60 14.85
C THR A 291 -13.78 14.46 13.74
N GLY A 292 -14.19 13.85 12.62
CA GLY A 292 -14.54 14.55 11.38
C GLY A 292 -13.36 15.27 10.74
N ALA A 293 -12.14 15.06 11.22
CA ALA A 293 -10.93 15.68 10.70
C ALA A 293 -10.46 15.01 9.41
N VAL A 294 -9.69 15.75 8.60
CA VAL A 294 -9.00 15.18 7.44
C VAL A 294 -7.94 14.19 7.92
N THR A 295 -7.92 13.01 7.31
CA THR A 295 -6.96 11.94 7.54
C THR A 295 -6.23 11.60 6.25
N THR A 296 -5.03 11.05 6.37
CA THR A 296 -4.31 10.46 5.24
C THR A 296 -4.31 8.94 5.30
N LEU A 297 -4.34 8.31 4.14
CA LEU A 297 -4.45 6.85 3.98
C LEU A 297 -3.12 6.10 4.06
N GLY A 298 -2.03 6.78 4.43
CA GLY A 298 -0.70 6.18 4.53
C GLY A 298 -0.04 5.86 3.18
N ARG A 299 0.83 4.85 3.18
CA ARG A 299 1.64 4.46 2.00
C ARG A 299 0.76 3.91 0.88
N GLY A 300 0.99 4.41 -0.34
CA GLY A 300 0.19 4.04 -1.51
C GLY A 300 -1.25 4.56 -1.45
N GLY A 301 -1.52 5.60 -0.67
CA GLY A 301 -2.88 6.05 -0.40
C GLY A 301 -3.66 6.51 -1.64
N SER A 302 -3.04 7.21 -2.61
CA SER A 302 -3.78 7.61 -3.84
C SER A 302 -4.15 6.39 -4.70
N ASP A 303 -3.33 5.32 -4.68
CA ASP A 303 -3.68 4.06 -5.34
C ASP A 303 -4.84 3.37 -4.59
N LEU A 304 -4.84 3.44 -3.25
CA LEU A 304 -5.91 2.89 -2.40
C LEU A 304 -7.24 3.60 -2.64
N THR A 305 -7.23 4.91 -2.85
CA THR A 305 -8.42 5.67 -3.24
C THR A 305 -8.99 5.17 -4.56
N ALA A 306 -8.14 4.95 -5.56
CA ALA A 306 -8.57 4.47 -6.86
C ALA A 306 -9.20 3.07 -6.80
N THR A 307 -8.59 2.14 -6.06
CA THR A 307 -9.17 0.80 -5.90
C THR A 307 -10.43 0.80 -5.03
N THR A 308 -10.52 1.71 -4.06
CA THR A 308 -11.72 1.90 -3.22
C THR A 308 -12.90 2.39 -4.05
N ILE A 309 -12.70 3.40 -4.91
CA ILE A 309 -13.72 3.87 -5.86
C ILE A 309 -14.11 2.75 -6.82
N GLY A 310 -13.12 2.00 -7.34
CA GLY A 310 -13.35 0.83 -8.19
C GLY A 310 -14.30 -0.18 -7.55
N LYS A 311 -14.02 -0.58 -6.30
CA LYS A 311 -14.87 -1.50 -5.52
C LYS A 311 -16.23 -0.89 -5.19
N ALA A 312 -16.29 0.37 -4.78
CA ALA A 312 -17.53 1.06 -4.42
C ALA A 312 -18.53 1.12 -5.59
N LEU A 313 -18.03 1.44 -6.79
CA LEU A 313 -18.84 1.59 -7.99
C LEU A 313 -19.00 0.31 -8.81
N GLY A 314 -18.31 -0.79 -8.45
CA GLY A 314 -18.37 -2.07 -9.17
C GLY A 314 -17.83 -1.97 -10.60
N LEU A 315 -16.72 -1.25 -10.80
CA LEU A 315 -16.18 -0.92 -12.12
C LEU A 315 -15.46 -2.11 -12.77
N LYS A 316 -15.32 -2.05 -14.10
CA LYS A 316 -14.74 -3.13 -14.91
C LYS A 316 -13.24 -3.27 -14.71
N GLU A 317 -12.53 -2.16 -14.55
CA GLU A 317 -11.10 -2.13 -14.25
C GLU A 317 -10.69 -0.84 -13.53
N ILE A 318 -9.56 -0.92 -12.82
CA ILE A 318 -8.89 0.22 -12.20
C ILE A 318 -7.57 0.45 -12.94
N GLN A 319 -7.36 1.64 -13.46
CA GLN A 319 -6.15 1.99 -14.21
C GLN A 319 -5.22 2.85 -13.36
N VAL A 320 -3.95 2.45 -13.28
CA VAL A 320 -2.86 3.23 -12.67
C VAL A 320 -1.91 3.65 -13.78
N TRP A 321 -1.82 4.95 -14.01
CA TRP A 321 -1.00 5.55 -15.05
C TRP A 321 0.37 5.92 -14.51
N LYS A 322 1.41 5.47 -15.22
CA LYS A 322 2.83 5.65 -14.92
C LYS A 322 3.59 6.15 -16.16
N ASP A 323 4.91 6.22 -16.03
CA ASP A 323 5.84 6.69 -17.06
C ASP A 323 6.54 5.51 -17.80
N VAL A 324 6.10 4.26 -17.58
CA VAL A 324 6.64 3.03 -18.19
C VAL A 324 5.51 2.10 -18.64
N ASP A 325 5.80 1.20 -19.59
CA ASP A 325 4.86 0.23 -20.20
C ASP A 325 4.44 -0.90 -19.24
N GLY A 326 3.81 -0.53 -18.13
CA GLY A 326 3.34 -1.45 -17.11
C GLY A 326 4.41 -1.78 -16.06
N VAL A 327 4.38 -3.01 -15.56
CA VAL A 327 5.41 -3.60 -14.70
C VAL A 327 6.45 -4.28 -15.58
N LEU A 328 7.72 -4.12 -15.25
CA LEU A 328 8.84 -4.60 -16.04
C LEU A 328 9.54 -5.78 -15.36
N THR A 329 10.31 -6.58 -16.12
CA THR A 329 11.09 -7.72 -15.62
C THR A 329 12.23 -7.32 -14.68
N CYS A 330 12.67 -6.07 -14.73
CA CYS A 330 13.52 -5.42 -13.73
C CYS A 330 13.40 -3.90 -13.88
N ASP A 331 14.08 -3.13 -13.02
CA ASP A 331 14.14 -1.68 -13.15
C ASP A 331 14.92 -1.25 -14.43
N PRO A 332 14.31 -0.46 -15.33
CA PRO A 332 14.95 -0.01 -16.57
C PRO A 332 16.06 1.04 -16.35
N THR A 333 16.14 1.62 -15.15
CA THR A 333 17.26 2.47 -14.76
C THR A 333 18.52 1.65 -14.51
N ILE A 334 18.36 0.44 -13.94
CA ILE A 334 19.43 -0.53 -13.69
C ILE A 334 19.82 -1.24 -14.98
N TYR A 335 18.85 -1.81 -15.71
CA TYR A 335 19.14 -2.59 -16.92
C TYR A 335 18.22 -2.24 -18.09
N LYS A 336 18.82 -1.78 -19.19
CA LYS A 336 18.09 -1.21 -20.34
C LYS A 336 17.26 -2.20 -21.16
N ARG A 337 17.49 -3.51 -21.02
CA ARG A 337 16.71 -4.55 -21.71
C ARG A 337 15.54 -5.09 -20.88
N ALA A 338 15.11 -4.35 -19.85
CA ALA A 338 13.89 -4.67 -19.13
C ALA A 338 12.69 -4.76 -20.09
N THR A 339 11.90 -5.82 -19.99
CA THR A 339 10.74 -6.08 -20.84
C THR A 339 9.43 -5.97 -20.06
N PRO A 340 8.33 -5.51 -20.68
CA PRO A 340 7.01 -5.51 -20.05
C PRO A 340 6.54 -6.91 -19.64
N VAL A 341 6.02 -7.02 -18.42
CA VAL A 341 5.35 -8.20 -17.90
C VAL A 341 3.84 -8.04 -18.14
N PRO A 342 3.22 -8.74 -19.09
CA PRO A 342 1.84 -8.45 -19.51
C PRO A 342 0.78 -8.80 -18.47
N PHE A 343 1.03 -9.82 -17.65
CA PHE A 343 0.08 -10.33 -16.67
C PHE A 343 0.77 -10.62 -15.34
N LEU A 344 0.12 -10.23 -14.24
CA LEU A 344 0.54 -10.52 -12.89
C LEU A 344 -0.64 -11.02 -12.07
N THR A 345 -0.35 -11.82 -11.04
CA THR A 345 -1.30 -12.05 -9.97
C THR A 345 -1.21 -10.95 -8.91
N PHE A 346 -2.27 -10.75 -8.12
CA PHE A 346 -2.22 -9.83 -6.96
C PHE A 346 -1.12 -10.21 -5.96
N ASP A 347 -0.85 -11.50 -5.79
CA ASP A 347 0.20 -11.97 -4.88
C ASP A 347 1.59 -11.64 -5.44
N GLU A 348 1.84 -11.82 -6.76
CA GLU A 348 3.10 -11.37 -7.39
C GLU A 348 3.27 -9.85 -7.32
N ALA A 349 2.22 -9.10 -7.61
CA ALA A 349 2.27 -7.63 -7.55
C ALA A 349 2.56 -7.12 -6.13
N ALA A 350 2.01 -7.78 -5.09
CA ALA A 350 2.25 -7.42 -3.70
C ALA A 350 3.71 -7.62 -3.31
N GLU A 351 4.31 -8.76 -3.67
CA GLU A 351 5.73 -9.02 -3.40
C GLU A 351 6.63 -8.04 -4.18
N LEU A 352 6.32 -7.77 -5.45
CA LEU A 352 7.06 -6.78 -6.25
C LEU A 352 7.05 -5.39 -5.62
N ALA A 353 5.88 -4.91 -5.23
CA ALA A 353 5.73 -3.57 -4.65
C ALA A 353 6.44 -3.43 -3.30
N TYR A 354 6.44 -4.48 -2.48
CA TYR A 354 7.10 -4.48 -1.18
C TYR A 354 8.62 -4.29 -1.29
N PHE A 355 9.26 -4.96 -2.25
CA PHE A 355 10.72 -4.87 -2.45
C PHE A 355 11.15 -3.67 -3.30
N GLY A 356 10.24 -2.76 -3.65
CA GLY A 356 10.57 -1.48 -4.28
C GLY A 356 10.37 -1.43 -5.80
N ALA A 357 9.75 -2.45 -6.41
CA ALA A 357 9.28 -2.28 -7.78
C ALA A 357 8.24 -1.16 -7.81
N GLN A 358 8.28 -0.33 -8.85
CA GLN A 358 7.29 0.73 -9.05
C GLN A 358 5.93 0.13 -9.45
N VAL A 359 5.26 -0.53 -8.53
CA VAL A 359 3.92 -1.14 -8.65
C VAL A 359 3.02 -0.55 -7.54
N LEU A 360 1.75 -0.97 -7.47
CA LEU A 360 0.82 -0.56 -6.42
C LEU A 360 1.21 -1.15 -5.07
N HIS A 361 1.15 -0.35 -4.00
CA HIS A 361 1.40 -0.83 -2.63
C HIS A 361 0.42 -1.97 -2.25
N PRO A 362 0.83 -3.02 -1.51
CA PRO A 362 -0.04 -4.15 -1.19
C PRO A 362 -1.38 -3.77 -0.53
N GLN A 363 -1.35 -2.80 0.40
CA GLN A 363 -2.56 -2.30 1.06
C GLN A 363 -3.56 -1.70 0.07
N SER A 364 -3.06 -1.03 -0.98
CA SER A 364 -3.90 -0.41 -2.01
C SER A 364 -4.60 -1.43 -2.91
N MET A 365 -4.06 -2.66 -3.02
CA MET A 365 -4.68 -3.70 -3.85
C MET A 365 -5.81 -4.46 -3.14
N ARG A 366 -5.97 -4.33 -1.82
CA ARG A 366 -7.01 -5.06 -1.05
C ARG A 366 -8.42 -4.86 -1.62
N PRO A 367 -8.91 -3.63 -1.88
CA PRO A 367 -10.26 -3.44 -2.41
C PRO A 367 -10.45 -4.08 -3.78
N ALA A 368 -9.45 -3.98 -4.65
CA ALA A 368 -9.48 -4.60 -5.97
C ALA A 368 -9.51 -6.14 -5.89
N ARG A 369 -8.70 -6.73 -5.01
CA ARG A 369 -8.65 -8.17 -4.76
C ARG A 369 -9.98 -8.71 -4.24
N GLU A 370 -10.59 -8.02 -3.28
CA GLU A 370 -11.87 -8.39 -2.68
C GLU A 370 -13.03 -8.22 -3.66
N GLY A 371 -13.03 -7.13 -4.44
CA GLY A 371 -14.03 -6.88 -5.49
C GLY A 371 -13.86 -7.73 -6.74
N GLY A 372 -12.74 -8.46 -6.87
CA GLY A 372 -12.41 -9.21 -8.08
C GLY A 372 -12.18 -8.32 -9.30
N ILE A 373 -11.77 -7.07 -9.08
CA ILE A 373 -11.62 -6.05 -10.12
C ILE A 373 -10.17 -6.03 -10.61
N PRO A 374 -9.89 -6.25 -11.90
CA PRO A 374 -8.55 -6.14 -12.45
C PRO A 374 -7.95 -4.74 -12.26
N VAL A 375 -6.66 -4.70 -11.94
CA VAL A 375 -5.87 -3.46 -11.94
C VAL A 375 -4.96 -3.46 -13.16
N ARG A 376 -4.95 -2.37 -13.93
CA ARG A 376 -4.10 -2.20 -15.10
C ARG A 376 -3.07 -1.11 -14.86
N VAL A 377 -1.80 -1.43 -15.01
CA VAL A 377 -0.71 -0.43 -15.00
C VAL A 377 -0.43 -0.01 -16.45
N LYS A 378 -0.62 1.27 -16.77
CA LYS A 378 -0.47 1.83 -18.13
C LYS A 378 0.62 2.89 -18.18
N ASN A 379 1.12 3.16 -19.39
CA ASN A 379 2.07 4.24 -19.67
C ASN A 379 1.36 5.47 -20.24
N SER A 380 1.56 6.62 -19.62
CA SER A 380 1.06 7.91 -20.11
C SER A 380 1.69 8.33 -21.44
N TYR A 381 2.95 7.96 -21.70
CA TYR A 381 3.63 8.25 -22.97
C TYR A 381 3.30 7.25 -24.10
N ASN A 382 2.70 6.11 -23.76
CA ASN A 382 2.33 5.06 -24.70
C ASN A 382 0.93 4.49 -24.36
N PRO A 383 -0.14 5.30 -24.49
CA PRO A 383 -1.46 5.00 -23.93
C PRO A 383 -2.18 3.81 -24.57
N LYS A 384 -1.76 3.45 -25.79
CA LYS A 384 -2.30 2.33 -26.56
C LYS A 384 -1.62 1.00 -26.24
N ALA A 385 -0.50 1.01 -25.52
CA ALA A 385 0.11 -0.22 -25.04
C ALA A 385 -0.84 -0.96 -24.09
N PRO A 386 -0.83 -2.31 -24.09
CA PRO A 386 -1.68 -3.09 -23.21
C PRO A 386 -1.37 -2.87 -21.72
N GLY A 387 -0.11 -2.52 -21.43
CA GLY A 387 0.42 -2.40 -20.07
C GLY A 387 0.48 -3.76 -19.37
N THR A 388 0.30 -3.74 -18.05
CA THR A 388 0.24 -4.95 -17.22
C THR A 388 -1.12 -5.08 -16.57
N ILE A 389 -1.76 -6.24 -16.70
CA ILE A 389 -3.01 -6.55 -16.00
C ILE A 389 -2.71 -7.41 -14.77
N ILE A 390 -3.20 -6.96 -13.61
CA ILE A 390 -3.08 -7.64 -12.33
C ILE A 390 -4.44 -8.24 -11.98
N THR A 391 -4.49 -9.55 -11.83
CA THR A 391 -5.72 -10.32 -11.55
C THR A 391 -5.52 -11.31 -10.40
N LYS A 392 -6.59 -12.03 -10.01
CA LYS A 392 -6.50 -13.09 -8.99
C LYS A 392 -5.66 -14.28 -9.46
N THR A 393 -5.82 -14.68 -10.71
CA THR A 393 -5.11 -15.80 -11.33
C THR A 393 -4.71 -15.43 -12.77
N ARG A 394 -3.67 -16.07 -13.27
CA ARG A 394 -3.22 -15.99 -14.66
C ARG A 394 -2.72 -17.36 -15.13
N ASP A 395 -2.53 -17.51 -16.44
CA ASP A 395 -1.86 -18.69 -16.97
C ASP A 395 -0.39 -18.71 -16.52
N MET A 396 0.02 -19.80 -15.88
CA MET A 396 1.36 -20.04 -15.36
C MET A 396 2.18 -21.00 -16.23
N THR A 397 1.60 -21.57 -17.30
CA THR A 397 2.21 -22.65 -18.10
C THR A 397 3.59 -22.29 -18.67
N LYS A 398 3.78 -21.04 -19.09
CA LYS A 398 5.06 -20.53 -19.62
C LYS A 398 5.88 -19.71 -18.60
N SER A 399 5.39 -19.60 -17.37
CA SER A 399 5.96 -18.71 -16.36
C SER A 399 6.99 -19.43 -15.51
N ILE A 400 8.25 -18.99 -15.59
CA ILE A 400 9.34 -19.46 -14.71
C ILE A 400 9.71 -18.33 -13.76
N LEU A 401 10.38 -17.29 -14.26
CA LEU A 401 10.67 -16.07 -13.51
C LEU A 401 9.82 -14.93 -14.09
N THR A 402 9.26 -14.11 -13.21
CA THR A 402 8.38 -13.00 -13.57
C THR A 402 9.15 -11.69 -13.57
N SER A 403 9.94 -11.42 -12.51
CA SER A 403 10.71 -10.18 -12.40
C SER A 403 11.81 -10.28 -11.33
N ILE A 404 12.82 -9.42 -11.45
CA ILE A 404 13.95 -9.25 -10.53
C ILE A 404 13.87 -7.84 -9.94
N VAL A 405 13.85 -7.75 -8.62
CA VAL A 405 13.78 -6.48 -7.89
C VAL A 405 15.06 -6.28 -7.08
N LEU A 406 15.54 -5.04 -7.04
CA LEU A 406 16.71 -4.64 -6.25
C LEU A 406 16.32 -3.60 -5.21
N LYS A 407 16.55 -3.91 -3.93
CA LYS A 407 16.49 -2.95 -2.82
C LYS A 407 17.92 -2.63 -2.36
N ARG A 408 18.31 -1.37 -2.51
CA ARG A 408 19.67 -0.88 -2.24
C ARG A 408 19.83 -0.37 -0.81
N ASN A 409 21.09 -0.26 -0.38
CA ASN A 409 21.50 0.35 0.87
C ASN A 409 20.72 -0.15 2.10
N VAL A 410 20.48 -1.47 2.17
CA VAL A 410 19.86 -2.09 3.33
C VAL A 410 20.89 -2.33 4.43
N THR A 411 20.44 -2.24 5.67
CA THR A 411 21.25 -2.58 6.84
C THR A 411 20.87 -4.00 7.28
N MET A 412 21.87 -4.87 7.43
CA MET A 412 21.72 -6.24 7.89
C MET A 412 22.24 -6.36 9.33
N LEU A 413 21.47 -7.02 10.19
CA LEU A 413 21.87 -7.37 11.56
C LEU A 413 21.93 -8.90 11.67
N ASP A 414 22.97 -9.41 12.33
CA ASP A 414 23.08 -10.81 12.72
C ASP A 414 23.11 -10.88 14.26
N ILE A 415 22.21 -11.68 14.83
CA ILE A 415 21.95 -11.78 16.27
C ILE A 415 22.19 -13.23 16.66
N ALA A 416 23.33 -13.52 17.27
CA ALA A 416 23.74 -14.87 17.64
C ALA A 416 23.67 -15.08 19.16
N SER A 417 23.00 -16.14 19.60
CA SER A 417 22.94 -16.53 21.01
C SER A 417 22.75 -18.04 21.13
N THR A 418 23.68 -18.72 21.81
CA THR A 418 23.53 -20.15 22.12
C THR A 418 22.32 -20.46 23.00
N ARG A 419 21.78 -19.44 23.69
CA ARG A 419 20.57 -19.54 24.50
C ARG A 419 19.31 -19.67 23.67
N MET A 420 19.34 -19.33 22.38
CA MET A 420 18.21 -19.46 21.47
C MET A 420 17.79 -20.93 21.28
N LEU A 421 18.74 -21.86 21.36
CA LEU A 421 18.48 -23.28 21.14
C LEU A 421 17.53 -23.84 22.22
N GLY A 422 16.32 -24.22 21.82
CA GLY A 422 15.32 -24.82 22.72
C GLY A 422 14.66 -23.85 23.70
N GLN A 423 14.95 -22.54 23.62
CA GLN A 423 14.34 -21.53 24.48
C GLN A 423 13.10 -20.91 23.83
N VAL A 424 11.97 -20.98 24.53
CA VAL A 424 10.74 -20.28 24.13
C VAL A 424 10.88 -18.79 24.41
N GLY A 425 10.49 -17.95 23.45
CA GLY A 425 10.36 -16.50 23.63
C GLY A 425 11.57 -15.66 23.22
N PHE A 426 12.68 -16.27 22.75
CA PHE A 426 13.84 -15.50 22.28
C PHE A 426 13.48 -14.59 21.09
N LEU A 427 12.81 -15.15 20.06
CA LEU A 427 12.32 -14.39 18.91
C LEU A 427 11.35 -13.27 19.32
N ALA A 428 10.42 -13.56 20.23
CA ALA A 428 9.47 -12.56 20.72
C ALA A 428 10.20 -11.38 21.40
N LYS A 429 11.23 -11.67 22.20
CA LYS A 429 12.04 -10.64 22.85
C LYS A 429 12.83 -9.79 21.84
N VAL A 430 13.41 -10.42 20.82
CA VAL A 430 14.11 -9.69 19.75
C VAL A 430 13.16 -8.73 19.03
N PHE A 431 11.99 -9.19 18.60
CA PHE A 431 11.03 -8.33 17.90
C PHE A 431 10.36 -7.28 18.79
N SER A 432 10.21 -7.53 20.10
CA SER A 432 9.75 -6.52 21.07
C SER A 432 10.67 -5.30 21.12
N ILE A 433 12.00 -5.50 21.03
CA ILE A 433 12.96 -4.39 21.01
C ILE A 433 12.78 -3.53 19.75
N PHE A 434 12.57 -4.16 18.59
CA PHE A 434 12.30 -3.42 17.35
C PHE A 434 10.96 -2.67 17.38
N GLU A 435 9.93 -3.26 18.00
CA GLU A 435 8.62 -2.62 18.19
C GLU A 435 8.72 -1.38 19.10
N GLU A 436 9.38 -1.51 20.26
CA GLU A 436 9.59 -0.39 21.21
C GLU A 436 10.35 0.78 20.60
N LEU A 437 11.24 0.51 19.64
CA LEU A 437 12.04 1.51 18.93
C LEU A 437 11.40 2.00 17.62
N GLU A 438 10.22 1.48 17.28
CA GLU A 438 9.48 1.78 16.05
C GLU A 438 10.31 1.53 14.78
N ILE A 439 11.05 0.41 14.75
CA ILE A 439 11.90 0.02 13.62
C ILE A 439 11.26 -1.16 12.89
N SER A 440 10.98 -0.95 11.61
CA SER A 440 10.42 -1.98 10.74
C SER A 440 11.53 -2.91 10.23
N VAL A 441 11.32 -4.21 10.44
CA VAL A 441 12.14 -5.29 9.90
C VAL A 441 11.54 -5.76 8.59
N ASP A 442 12.40 -6.03 7.60
CA ASP A 442 12.05 -6.41 6.24
C ASP A 442 12.18 -7.93 6.02
N VAL A 443 13.42 -8.44 5.89
CA VAL A 443 13.69 -9.86 5.64
C VAL A 443 14.25 -10.51 6.89
N VAL A 444 13.83 -11.76 7.14
CA VAL A 444 14.27 -12.58 8.27
C VAL A 444 14.78 -13.93 7.79
N ALA A 445 15.87 -14.40 8.38
CA ALA A 445 16.39 -15.76 8.25
C ALA A 445 16.91 -16.24 9.60
N THR A 446 16.82 -17.54 9.86
CA THR A 446 17.18 -18.13 11.16
C THR A 446 18.07 -19.34 10.97
N SER A 447 19.06 -19.51 11.85
CA SER A 447 19.76 -20.77 12.10
C SER A 447 19.32 -21.35 13.45
N GLU A 448 19.99 -22.40 13.94
CA GLU A 448 19.73 -22.98 15.25
C GLU A 448 20.07 -22.03 16.41
N VAL A 449 21.04 -21.13 16.22
CA VAL A 449 21.59 -20.26 17.27
C VAL A 449 21.72 -18.80 16.85
N SER A 450 21.23 -18.42 15.67
CA SER A 450 21.27 -17.04 15.20
C SER A 450 20.04 -16.64 14.39
N ILE A 451 19.79 -15.34 14.36
CA ILE A 451 18.76 -14.69 13.55
C ILE A 451 19.44 -13.58 12.75
N SER A 452 19.29 -13.60 11.44
CA SER A 452 19.74 -12.53 10.56
C SER A 452 18.52 -11.76 10.05
N LEU A 453 18.61 -10.42 10.08
CA LEU A 453 17.53 -9.49 9.79
C LEU A 453 18.01 -8.41 8.82
N THR A 454 17.13 -7.92 7.95
CA THR A 454 17.34 -6.65 7.24
C THR A 454 16.36 -5.60 7.72
N LEU A 455 16.81 -4.36 7.82
CA LEU A 455 15.98 -3.23 8.24
C LEU A 455 15.46 -2.46 7.03
N ASP A 456 14.23 -1.95 7.13
CA ASP A 456 13.74 -1.00 6.13
C ASP A 456 14.52 0.32 6.26
N PRO A 457 15.24 0.78 5.23
CA PRO A 457 16.04 2.00 5.32
C PRO A 457 15.21 3.24 5.63
N SER A 458 13.89 3.23 5.42
CA SER A 458 13.01 4.36 5.75
C SER A 458 12.00 4.02 6.84
N LYS A 459 11.87 4.86 7.88
CA LYS A 459 10.62 4.91 8.65
C LYS A 459 9.46 5.23 7.69
N LEU A 460 8.22 4.87 8.06
CA LEU A 460 7.01 5.08 7.24
C LEU A 460 6.96 6.50 6.63
N TRP A 461 7.60 7.46 7.32
CA TRP A 461 7.82 8.81 6.86
C TRP A 461 9.28 9.27 7.05
N SER A 462 9.96 9.43 5.90
CA SER A 462 10.88 10.53 5.59
C SER A 462 12.26 10.67 6.24
N ARG A 463 12.78 9.72 7.02
CA ARG A 463 14.23 9.69 7.27
C ARG A 463 14.83 8.29 7.27
N GLU A 464 16.07 8.22 6.78
CA GLU A 464 16.92 7.07 7.01
C GLU A 464 17.16 6.90 8.51
N LEU A 465 17.29 5.64 8.96
CA LEU A 465 17.70 5.35 10.34
C LEU A 465 19.04 6.06 10.60
N ILE A 466 19.04 6.98 11.56
CA ILE A 466 20.27 7.69 11.91
C ILE A 466 21.19 6.76 12.71
N GLN A 467 22.49 7.04 12.68
CA GLN A 467 23.49 6.21 13.38
C GLN A 467 23.12 5.97 14.85
N GLN A 468 22.59 6.99 15.53
CA GLN A 468 22.14 6.89 16.93
C GLN A 468 21.00 5.87 17.14
N GLU A 469 20.04 5.77 16.22
CA GLU A 469 18.95 4.78 16.32
C GLU A 469 19.50 3.37 16.15
N LEU A 470 20.46 3.18 15.23
CA LEU A 470 21.11 1.89 15.02
C LEU A 470 21.98 1.48 16.21
N ASP A 471 22.76 2.41 16.76
CA ASP A 471 23.61 2.15 17.93
C ASP A 471 22.73 1.72 19.12
N HIS A 472 21.60 2.40 19.32
CA HIS A 472 20.67 2.07 20.41
C HIS A 472 20.03 0.67 20.26
N VAL A 473 19.64 0.28 19.03
CA VAL A 473 19.16 -1.09 18.77
C VAL A 473 20.22 -2.12 19.11
N VAL A 474 21.48 -1.88 18.70
CA VAL A 474 22.59 -2.79 18.96
C VAL A 474 22.82 -2.92 20.47
N GLU A 475 22.87 -1.81 21.20
CA GLU A 475 23.02 -1.79 22.67
C GLU A 475 21.93 -2.60 23.38
N GLU A 476 20.67 -2.47 22.97
CA GLU A 476 19.55 -3.23 23.57
C GLU A 476 19.62 -4.73 23.25
N LEU A 477 19.98 -5.08 22.01
CA LEU A 477 20.11 -6.48 21.59
C LEU A 477 21.34 -7.17 22.20
N GLU A 478 22.44 -6.44 22.42
CA GLU A 478 23.67 -6.96 23.05
C GLU A 478 23.45 -7.42 24.50
N LYS A 479 22.36 -6.97 25.15
CA LYS A 479 21.96 -7.48 26.48
C LYS A 479 21.56 -8.96 26.47
N ILE A 480 21.22 -9.52 25.30
CA ILE A 480 20.68 -10.88 25.17
C ILE A 480 21.42 -11.76 24.15
N ALA A 481 22.25 -11.16 23.28
CA ALA A 481 22.92 -11.83 22.18
C ALA A 481 24.24 -11.15 21.80
N VAL A 482 25.02 -11.78 20.94
CA VAL A 482 26.12 -11.13 20.21
C VAL A 482 25.53 -10.56 18.93
N VAL A 483 25.77 -9.28 18.65
CA VAL A 483 25.15 -8.56 17.52
C VAL A 483 26.23 -8.10 16.55
N ASN A 484 26.06 -8.39 15.27
CA ASN A 484 26.89 -7.85 14.20
C ASN A 484 26.04 -7.02 13.25
N LEU A 485 26.43 -5.76 13.03
CA LEU A 485 25.74 -4.86 12.11
C LEU A 485 26.57 -4.66 10.84
N ALA A 486 25.96 -4.90 9.67
CA ALA A 486 26.57 -4.72 8.36
C ALA A 486 25.73 -3.78 7.50
N LYS A 487 26.30 -2.61 7.15
CA LYS A 487 25.70 -1.63 6.23
C LYS A 487 26.12 -1.90 4.78
N GLY A 488 25.52 -1.17 3.83
CA GLY A 488 25.90 -1.24 2.42
C GLY A 488 25.61 -2.62 1.81
N ARG A 489 24.49 -3.22 2.21
CA ARG A 489 23.97 -4.46 1.62
C ARG A 489 22.85 -4.14 0.64
N ALA A 490 22.54 -5.10 -0.21
CA ALA A 490 21.41 -5.02 -1.11
C ALA A 490 20.62 -6.33 -1.11
N ILE A 491 19.31 -6.22 -1.34
CA ILE A 491 18.41 -7.36 -1.49
C ILE A 491 18.07 -7.51 -2.96
N ILE A 492 18.34 -8.67 -3.53
CA ILE A 492 17.87 -9.08 -4.84
C ILE A 492 16.72 -10.05 -4.63
N SER A 493 15.52 -9.64 -5.02
CA SER A 493 14.31 -10.45 -4.92
C SER A 493 13.93 -11.02 -6.28
N LEU A 494 13.86 -12.34 -6.36
CA LEU A 494 13.44 -13.10 -7.53
C LEU A 494 11.95 -13.43 -7.37
N ILE A 495 11.10 -12.80 -8.18
CA ILE A 495 9.67 -13.06 -8.20
C ILE A 495 9.37 -14.02 -9.36
N GLY A 496 8.82 -15.18 -9.06
CA GLY A 496 8.55 -16.21 -10.06
C GLY A 496 7.58 -17.29 -9.64
N ASN A 497 7.41 -18.26 -10.52
CA ASN A 497 6.56 -19.41 -10.30
C ASN A 497 7.22 -20.37 -9.30
N VAL A 498 6.65 -20.43 -8.09
CA VAL A 498 7.15 -21.28 -7.01
C VAL A 498 7.18 -22.77 -7.36
N GLN A 499 6.37 -23.22 -8.34
CA GLN A 499 6.40 -24.60 -8.84
C GLN A 499 7.74 -24.97 -9.50
N HIS A 500 8.51 -23.97 -9.96
CA HIS A 500 9.83 -24.14 -10.57
C HIS A 500 10.96 -23.61 -9.68
N SER A 501 10.73 -23.53 -8.35
CA SER A 501 11.69 -22.94 -7.41
C SER A 501 13.09 -23.56 -7.48
N SER A 502 13.22 -24.89 -7.58
CA SER A 502 14.52 -25.57 -7.69
C SER A 502 15.30 -25.14 -8.94
N LEU A 503 14.62 -25.03 -10.09
CA LEU A 503 15.22 -24.57 -11.34
C LEU A 503 15.68 -23.11 -11.23
N ILE A 504 14.84 -22.26 -10.63
CA ILE A 504 15.16 -20.85 -10.41
C ILE A 504 16.40 -20.71 -9.52
N LEU A 505 16.46 -21.45 -8.41
CA LEU A 505 17.58 -21.41 -7.48
C LEU A 505 18.87 -21.95 -8.12
N GLU A 506 18.83 -23.12 -8.76
CA GLU A 506 19.99 -23.70 -9.44
C GLU A 506 20.60 -22.69 -10.43
N ARG A 507 19.76 -22.13 -11.29
CA ARG A 507 20.20 -21.18 -12.33
C ARG A 507 20.69 -19.86 -11.71
N ALA A 508 20.00 -19.33 -10.71
CA ALA A 508 20.41 -18.11 -10.03
C ALA A 508 21.78 -18.26 -9.36
N PHE A 509 21.97 -19.32 -8.57
CA PHE A 509 23.24 -19.57 -7.89
C PHE A 509 24.37 -19.92 -8.84
N HIS A 510 24.09 -20.61 -9.96
CA HIS A 510 25.09 -20.83 -11.00
C HIS A 510 25.61 -19.51 -11.62
N VAL A 511 24.71 -18.56 -11.89
CA VAL A 511 25.06 -17.23 -12.40
C VAL A 511 25.90 -16.46 -11.38
N LEU A 512 25.48 -16.44 -10.12
CA LEU A 512 26.18 -15.74 -9.04
C LEU A 512 27.56 -16.35 -8.77
N TRP A 513 27.67 -17.68 -8.77
CA TRP A 513 28.93 -18.40 -8.63
C TRP A 513 29.91 -18.07 -9.77
N THR A 514 29.43 -18.03 -11.02
CA THR A 514 30.25 -17.67 -12.19
C THR A 514 30.81 -16.25 -12.10
N LYS A 515 30.11 -15.37 -11.38
CA LYS A 515 30.53 -13.99 -11.12
C LYS A 515 31.40 -13.84 -9.85
N GLY A 516 31.60 -14.91 -9.09
CA GLY A 516 32.32 -14.88 -7.81
C GLY A 516 31.56 -14.16 -6.69
N ILE A 517 30.22 -14.09 -6.80
CA ILE A 517 29.37 -13.40 -5.84
C ILE A 517 28.99 -14.33 -4.70
N ASN A 518 29.22 -13.87 -3.46
CA ASN A 518 28.84 -14.59 -2.25
C ASN A 518 27.52 -14.05 -1.70
N VAL A 519 26.48 -14.88 -1.75
CA VAL A 519 25.21 -14.58 -1.09
C VAL A 519 25.38 -14.71 0.42
N GLN A 520 25.04 -13.65 1.15
CA GLN A 520 25.26 -13.57 2.61
C GLN A 520 24.05 -14.08 3.40
N MET A 521 22.85 -13.92 2.86
CA MET A 521 21.60 -14.36 3.48
C MET A 521 20.60 -14.72 2.38
N ILE A 522 19.81 -15.76 2.64
CA ILE A 522 18.74 -16.24 1.77
C ILE A 522 17.47 -16.30 2.60
N SER A 523 16.37 -15.80 2.06
CA SER A 523 15.05 -15.95 2.68
C SER A 523 14.00 -16.31 1.62
N GLN A 524 13.29 -17.41 1.87
CA GLN A 524 12.18 -17.86 1.06
C GLN A 524 11.06 -18.34 1.99
N GLY A 525 9.91 -17.69 1.92
CA GLY A 525 8.73 -18.08 2.71
C GLY A 525 8.01 -19.30 2.11
N ALA A 526 7.30 -20.05 2.95
CA ALA A 526 6.46 -21.15 2.48
C ALA A 526 5.34 -20.62 1.56
N SER A 527 5.27 -21.15 0.34
CA SER A 527 4.25 -20.80 -0.67
C SER A 527 4.29 -19.34 -1.18
N LYS A 528 5.43 -18.66 -1.06
CA LYS A 528 5.62 -17.32 -1.62
C LYS A 528 6.28 -17.39 -2.99
N VAL A 529 5.86 -16.48 -3.87
CA VAL A 529 6.46 -16.27 -5.21
C VAL A 529 7.80 -15.55 -5.15
N ASN A 530 8.26 -15.16 -3.96
CA ASN A 530 9.47 -14.38 -3.72
C ASN A 530 10.60 -15.22 -3.12
N ILE A 531 11.82 -15.02 -3.64
CA ILE A 531 13.08 -15.51 -3.08
C ILE A 531 14.02 -14.31 -2.95
N SER A 532 14.41 -13.97 -1.72
CA SER A 532 15.27 -12.82 -1.44
C SER A 532 16.70 -13.27 -1.14
N LEU A 533 17.66 -12.66 -1.85
CA LEU A 533 19.09 -12.91 -1.74
C LEU A 533 19.80 -11.62 -1.32
N ILE A 534 20.57 -11.67 -0.23
CA ILE A 534 21.33 -10.51 0.24
C ILE A 534 22.76 -10.60 -0.28
N VAL A 535 23.23 -9.54 -0.92
CA VAL A 535 24.57 -9.38 -1.48
C VAL A 535 25.18 -8.04 -1.05
N ASN A 536 26.44 -7.76 -1.41
CA ASN A 536 27.00 -6.42 -1.20
C ASN A 536 26.33 -5.42 -2.17
N ASP A 537 26.08 -4.19 -1.73
CA ASP A 537 25.40 -3.19 -2.57
C ASP A 537 26.23 -2.80 -3.81
N ALA A 538 27.57 -2.83 -3.69
CA ALA A 538 28.49 -2.49 -4.76
C ALA A 538 28.45 -3.47 -5.96
N GLU A 539 28.06 -4.72 -5.75
CA GLU A 539 28.00 -5.76 -6.80
C GLU A 539 26.56 -6.02 -7.29
N ALA A 540 25.57 -5.35 -6.71
CA ALA A 540 24.17 -5.72 -6.85
C ALA A 540 23.60 -5.49 -8.26
N GLU A 541 23.95 -4.39 -8.95
CA GLU A 541 23.50 -4.17 -10.34
C GLU A 541 24.08 -5.22 -11.28
N GLY A 542 25.38 -5.52 -11.13
CA GLY A 542 26.03 -6.55 -11.93
C GLY A 542 25.38 -7.93 -11.76
N CYS A 543 24.86 -8.22 -10.56
CA CYS A 543 24.07 -9.42 -10.30
C CYS A 543 22.71 -9.37 -11.03
N VAL A 544 21.97 -8.26 -10.92
CA VAL A 544 20.66 -8.08 -11.59
C VAL A 544 20.81 -8.24 -13.09
N GLU A 545 21.80 -7.61 -13.71
CA GLU A 545 22.05 -7.74 -15.15
C GLU A 545 22.36 -9.19 -15.57
N ALA A 546 23.21 -9.88 -14.80
CA ALA A 546 23.60 -11.25 -15.12
C ALA A 546 22.43 -12.23 -14.97
N LEU A 547 21.63 -12.06 -13.92
CA LEU A 547 20.41 -12.81 -13.70
C LEU A 547 19.38 -12.52 -14.81
N HIS A 548 19.20 -11.26 -15.18
CA HIS A 548 18.26 -10.89 -16.24
C HIS A 548 18.62 -11.56 -17.58
N LYS A 549 19.90 -11.48 -17.99
CA LYS A 549 20.38 -12.16 -19.21
C LYS A 549 20.12 -13.66 -19.19
N SER A 550 20.35 -14.29 -18.03
CA SER A 550 20.16 -15.74 -17.86
C SER A 550 18.70 -16.17 -17.91
N PHE A 551 17.78 -15.37 -17.36
CA PHE A 551 16.36 -15.73 -17.25
C PHE A 551 15.49 -15.25 -18.41
N PHE A 552 15.78 -14.07 -18.98
CA PHE A 552 14.91 -13.42 -19.95
C PHE A 552 15.49 -13.32 -21.37
N GLU A 553 16.79 -13.54 -21.56
CA GLU A 553 17.46 -13.41 -22.87
C GLU A 553 18.04 -14.72 -23.41
N SER A 554 17.87 -15.83 -22.69
CA SER A 554 18.47 -17.14 -23.03
C SER A 554 17.54 -18.08 -23.84
N GLY A 555 16.46 -17.55 -24.42
CA GLY A 555 15.42 -18.35 -25.11
C GLY A 555 14.32 -18.86 -24.19
N ASP A 556 13.40 -19.69 -24.73
CA ASP A 556 12.27 -20.22 -23.97
C ASP A 556 12.72 -21.32 -23.00
N LEU A 557 12.80 -20.97 -21.71
CA LEU A 557 13.21 -21.89 -20.65
C LEU A 557 12.16 -22.98 -20.36
N SER A 558 10.94 -22.88 -20.89
CA SER A 558 9.90 -23.91 -20.70
C SER A 558 10.18 -25.19 -21.49
N GLU A 559 11.00 -25.13 -22.55
CA GLU A 559 11.41 -26.31 -23.33
C GLU A 559 12.32 -27.26 -22.53
N LEU A 560 13.08 -26.74 -21.57
CA LEU A 560 13.92 -27.52 -20.66
C LEU A 560 13.10 -28.40 -19.70
N LEU A 561 11.83 -28.07 -19.46
CA LEU A 561 10.94 -28.82 -18.57
C LEU A 561 10.28 -30.02 -19.27
N ILE A 562 10.19 -30.01 -20.61
CA ILE A 562 9.49 -31.06 -21.39
C ILE A 562 10.43 -32.24 -21.71
N GLN A 563 11.75 -32.05 -21.68
CA GLN A 563 12.72 -33.13 -21.83
C GLN A 563 13.39 -33.46 -20.50
N PRO A 564 12.83 -34.40 -19.70
CA PRO A 564 13.59 -34.96 -18.60
C PRO A 564 14.80 -35.67 -19.19
N ARG A 565 16.00 -35.14 -18.94
CA ARG A 565 17.26 -35.87 -19.17
C ARG A 565 17.36 -37.01 -18.15
N PHE A 566 16.51 -38.02 -18.30
CA PHE A 566 16.77 -39.38 -17.82
C PHE A 566 17.15 -40.22 -19.04
N GLY A 567 18.36 -39.99 -19.54
CA GLY A 567 19.05 -40.87 -20.47
C GLY A 567 20.06 -41.70 -19.69
N ASN A 568 19.83 -43.01 -19.65
CA ASN A 568 20.62 -44.02 -18.96
C ASN A 568 22.14 -43.85 -19.05
N GLY A 569 22.81 -44.21 -17.96
CA GLY A 569 24.26 -44.17 -17.80
C GLY A 569 25.03 -44.69 -19.01
N SER A 570 25.99 -43.88 -19.44
CA SER A 570 27.14 -44.28 -20.25
C SER A 570 28.34 -43.53 -19.67
N PRO A 571 29.48 -44.19 -19.43
CA PRO A 571 30.60 -43.57 -18.74
C PRO A 571 31.19 -42.46 -19.61
N VAL A 572 31.52 -41.35 -18.95
CA VAL A 572 32.26 -40.22 -19.50
C VAL A 572 33.48 -40.75 -20.24
N ARG A 573 33.52 -40.59 -21.57
CA ARG A 573 34.76 -40.73 -22.34
C ARG A 573 35.62 -39.53 -22.03
N THR A 574 36.67 -39.78 -21.26
CA THR A 574 37.87 -38.95 -21.14
C THR A 574 38.31 -38.51 -22.54
N MET A 575 38.25 -37.22 -22.82
CA MET A 575 38.97 -36.66 -23.96
C MET A 575 40.47 -36.74 -23.65
N GLN A 576 41.15 -37.68 -24.30
CA GLN A 576 42.59 -37.63 -24.45
C GLN A 576 42.94 -36.38 -25.25
N VAL A 577 43.84 -35.59 -24.67
CA VAL A 577 44.61 -34.58 -25.38
C VAL A 577 45.62 -35.34 -26.23
N GLU A 578 45.55 -35.20 -27.55
CA GLU A 578 46.65 -35.54 -28.45
C GLU A 578 47.07 -34.29 -29.23
N ASN A 579 48.32 -33.90 -28.95
CA ASN A 579 49.28 -33.03 -29.64
C ASN A 579 48.87 -31.65 -30.14
#